data_AF-A0A9D0ZIS3-F1
#
_entry.id   AF-A0A9D0ZIS3-F1
#
_cell.length_a   1.000
_cell.length_b   1.000
_cell.length_c   1.000
_cell.angle_alpha   90.00
_cell.angle_beta   90.00
_cell.angle_gamma   90.00
#
_symmetry.space_group_name_H-M   'P 1'
#
loop_
_entity.id
_entity.type
_entity.pdbx_description
1 polymer ?
#
loop_
_entity_poly.entity_id
_entity_poly.type
_entity_poly.pdbx_seq_one_letter_code
_entity_poly.pdbx_strand_id
1 'polypeptide(L)'
;MVRDITLGQYLPGRSAIHRLDPRMKILLLLAFIVFIFITNNYYALAVTTLSVLSMMLLTRIPVKMYLKSMKMILFIVLFTAVLNLFYGRGEPLVQLGFLKVTQAGINNAVFVAVRIASLIIVSSMLTFTTSPTDLTDALERLMKPLKFFHVKVHEIAMMMTIALRFVPTLLEETDKIMSAQKARGADMESGNLIQRIKALVPVLVPLFVSAFRRAYELATAMECRCYRGGDGRTRMKSLHFSKTDVCAVCICALIFTGVILCNAFLPAAVR
;
A
#
# COMPACT_ATOMS: atom_id res chain seq x y z
N MET A 1 22.10 -10.48 -6.89
CA MET A 1 21.65 -10.05 -5.54
C MET A 1 20.34 -9.25 -5.59
N VAL A 2 19.84 -8.84 -6.77
CA VAL A 2 18.62 -8.02 -6.91
C VAL A 2 17.34 -8.85 -7.17
N ARG A 3 17.46 -10.18 -7.31
CA ARG A 3 16.32 -11.10 -7.51
C ARG A 3 15.31 -11.17 -6.35
N ASP A 4 15.67 -10.67 -5.17
CA ASP A 4 14.79 -10.68 -3.98
C ASP A 4 14.05 -9.36 -3.74
N ILE A 5 14.20 -8.35 -4.61
CA ILE A 5 13.30 -7.20 -4.55
C ILE A 5 11.96 -7.65 -5.13
N THR A 6 11.08 -8.14 -4.26
CA THR A 6 9.68 -8.46 -4.57
C THR A 6 8.91 -7.18 -4.89
N LEU A 7 9.21 -6.55 -6.01
CA LEU A 7 8.51 -5.36 -6.49
C LEU A 7 7.12 -5.75 -6.94
N GLY A 8 6.12 -5.19 -6.24
CA GLY A 8 4.71 -5.44 -6.53
C GLY A 8 4.33 -6.90 -6.32
N GLN A 9 4.22 -7.32 -5.05
CA GLN A 9 3.72 -8.64 -4.65
C GLN A 9 2.23 -8.84 -4.99
N TYR A 10 1.82 -8.51 -6.21
CA TYR A 10 0.55 -8.94 -6.74
C TYR A 10 0.58 -10.46 -6.84
N LEU A 11 -0.31 -11.10 -6.10
CA LEU A 11 -0.51 -12.53 -6.16
C LEU A 11 -1.63 -12.80 -7.16
N PRO A 12 -1.37 -13.54 -8.24
CA PRO A 12 -2.43 -13.88 -9.15
C PRO A 12 -3.44 -14.80 -8.44
N GLY A 13 -4.66 -14.29 -8.25
CA GLY A 13 -5.74 -14.99 -7.57
C GLY A 13 -7.08 -14.83 -8.29
N ARG A 14 -8.00 -15.78 -8.08
CA ARG A 14 -9.35 -15.79 -8.72
C ARG A 14 -10.49 -15.40 -7.78
N SER A 15 -10.20 -14.84 -6.60
CA SER A 15 -11.23 -14.52 -5.60
C SER A 15 -12.18 -13.40 -6.04
N ALA A 16 -13.31 -13.25 -5.34
CA ALA A 16 -14.25 -12.15 -5.55
C ALA A 16 -13.56 -10.78 -5.40
N ILE A 17 -12.69 -10.62 -4.39
CA ILE A 17 -11.96 -9.37 -4.15
C ILE A 17 -10.95 -9.07 -5.26
N HIS A 18 -10.33 -10.09 -5.85
CA HIS A 18 -9.41 -9.88 -6.98
C HIS A 18 -10.13 -9.33 -8.21
N ARG A 19 -11.40 -9.71 -8.43
CA ARG A 19 -12.21 -9.29 -9.58
C ARG A 19 -12.85 -7.89 -9.44
N LEU A 20 -12.81 -7.28 -8.26
CA LEU A 20 -13.35 -5.93 -8.07
C LEU A 20 -12.58 -4.91 -8.91
N ASP A 21 -13.27 -3.85 -9.30
CA ASP A 21 -12.64 -2.74 -10.00
C ASP A 21 -11.57 -2.09 -9.09
N PRO A 22 -10.32 -1.96 -9.56
CA PRO A 22 -9.22 -1.31 -8.84
C PRO A 22 -9.58 0.05 -8.23
N ARG A 23 -10.37 0.89 -8.91
CA ARG A 23 -10.78 2.20 -8.37
C ARG A 23 -11.64 2.05 -7.13
N MET A 24 -12.50 1.03 -7.11
CA MET A 24 -13.38 0.75 -5.99
C MET A 24 -12.60 0.18 -4.83
N LYS A 25 -11.61 -0.69 -5.08
CA LYS A 25 -10.73 -1.16 -4.00
C LYS A 25 -10.03 -0.01 -3.28
N ILE A 26 -9.52 0.99 -4.01
CA ILE A 26 -8.88 2.18 -3.41
C ILE A 26 -9.89 2.99 -2.60
N LEU A 27 -11.07 3.29 -3.16
CA LEU A 27 -12.11 4.05 -2.45
C LEU A 27 -12.63 3.31 -1.21
N LEU A 28 -12.86 2.00 -1.31
CA LEU A 28 -13.27 1.17 -0.20
C LEU A 28 -12.17 1.07 0.87
N LEU A 29 -10.90 0.97 0.48
CA LEU A 29 -9.78 1.03 1.41
C LEU A 29 -9.76 2.35 2.18
N LEU A 30 -9.90 3.48 1.48
CA LEU A 30 -9.90 4.81 2.08
C LEU A 30 -11.08 4.97 3.06
N ALA A 31 -12.27 4.52 2.67
CA ALA A 31 -13.44 4.47 3.55
C ALA A 31 -13.20 3.57 4.78
N PHE A 32 -12.57 2.40 4.60
CA PHE A 32 -12.22 1.49 5.70
C PHE A 32 -11.20 2.08 6.67
N ILE A 33 -10.22 2.85 6.18
CA ILE A 33 -9.28 3.56 7.04
C ILE A 33 -10.03 4.51 7.97
N VAL A 34 -10.91 5.35 7.41
CA VAL A 34 -11.74 6.29 8.19
C VAL A 34 -12.59 5.55 9.22
N PHE A 35 -13.21 4.45 8.81
CA PHE A 35 -14.03 3.60 9.67
C PHE A 35 -13.28 3.01 10.88
N ILE A 36 -12.05 2.53 10.68
CA ILE A 36 -11.23 1.99 11.76
C ILE A 36 -10.98 3.06 12.84
N PHE A 37 -10.79 4.33 12.46
CA PHE A 37 -10.55 5.41 13.42
C PHE A 37 -11.79 5.87 14.19
N ILE A 38 -12.99 5.70 13.63
CA ILE A 38 -14.26 6.13 14.26
C ILE A 38 -14.70 5.17 15.38
N THR A 39 -14.09 3.98 15.51
CA THR A 39 -14.57 2.93 16.41
C THR A 39 -14.16 3.10 17.86
N ASN A 40 -15.09 3.53 18.73
CA ASN A 40 -14.79 3.86 20.14
C ASN A 40 -15.37 2.84 21.15
N ASN A 41 -16.13 1.85 20.65
CA ASN A 41 -16.81 0.85 21.47
C ASN A 41 -16.20 -0.54 21.23
N TYR A 42 -16.22 -1.42 22.24
CA TYR A 42 -15.75 -2.81 22.07
C TYR A 42 -16.53 -3.55 20.98
N TYR A 43 -17.84 -3.33 20.90
CA TYR A 43 -18.69 -3.90 19.86
C TYR A 43 -18.33 -3.38 18.47
N ALA A 44 -18.09 -2.07 18.34
CA ALA A 44 -17.65 -1.48 17.08
C ALA A 44 -16.29 -2.07 16.65
N LEU A 45 -15.33 -2.19 17.59
CA LEU A 45 -14.03 -2.81 17.37
C LEU A 45 -14.15 -4.30 16.97
N ALA A 46 -15.08 -5.04 17.56
CA ALA A 46 -15.32 -6.43 17.21
C ALA A 46 -15.88 -6.56 15.78
N VAL A 47 -16.87 -5.73 15.42
CA VAL A 47 -17.44 -5.69 14.07
C VAL A 47 -16.37 -5.33 13.04
N THR A 48 -15.52 -4.34 13.31
CA THR A 48 -14.44 -3.97 12.38
C THR A 48 -13.44 -5.10 12.20
N THR A 49 -12.98 -5.70 13.30
CA THR A 49 -12.01 -6.80 13.26
C THR A 49 -12.59 -8.01 12.51
N LEU A 50 -13.85 -8.36 12.77
CA LEU A 50 -14.53 -9.46 12.08
C LEU A 50 -14.69 -9.17 10.59
N SER A 51 -15.01 -7.93 10.22
CA SER A 51 -15.10 -7.54 8.81
C SER A 51 -13.76 -7.68 8.10
N VAL A 52 -12.66 -7.27 8.72
CA VAL A 52 -11.30 -7.41 8.16
C VAL A 52 -10.92 -8.88 8.00
N LEU A 53 -11.19 -9.71 9.01
CA LEU A 53 -10.93 -11.15 8.94
C LEU A 53 -11.78 -11.82 7.84
N SER A 54 -13.05 -11.43 7.71
CA SER A 54 -13.94 -11.93 6.65
C SER A 54 -13.41 -11.56 5.27
N MET A 55 -12.98 -10.32 5.07
CA MET A 55 -12.37 -9.90 3.82
C MET A 55 -11.06 -10.66 3.55
N MET A 56 -10.23 -10.88 4.56
CA MET A 56 -8.99 -11.65 4.46
C MET A 56 -9.25 -13.11 4.05
N LEU A 57 -10.34 -13.73 4.52
CA LEU A 57 -10.74 -15.07 4.07
C LEU A 57 -11.25 -15.05 2.62
N LEU A 58 -12.01 -14.00 2.25
CA LEU A 58 -12.54 -13.83 0.91
C LEU A 58 -11.46 -13.63 -0.16
N THR A 59 -10.28 -13.10 0.16
CA THR A 59 -9.18 -12.95 -0.83
C THR A 59 -8.55 -14.27 -1.23
N ARG A 60 -8.72 -15.33 -0.43
CA ARG A 60 -8.07 -16.64 -0.61
C ARG A 60 -6.54 -16.57 -0.72
N ILE A 61 -5.93 -15.58 -0.06
CA ILE A 61 -4.47 -15.44 0.02
C ILE A 61 -3.99 -16.22 1.26
N PRO A 62 -2.84 -16.93 1.18
CA PRO A 62 -2.31 -17.66 2.32
C PRO A 62 -2.05 -16.73 3.52
N VAL A 63 -2.62 -17.08 4.68
CA VAL A 63 -2.51 -16.33 5.95
C VAL A 63 -1.06 -15.99 6.31
N LYS A 64 -0.11 -16.88 5.94
CA LYS A 64 1.33 -16.69 6.13
C LYS A 64 1.86 -15.39 5.52
N MET A 65 1.29 -14.92 4.41
CA MET A 65 1.70 -13.67 3.79
C MET A 65 1.26 -12.45 4.60
N TYR A 66 0.04 -12.45 5.12
CA TYR A 66 -0.43 -11.41 6.03
C TYR A 66 0.41 -11.39 7.32
N LEU A 67 0.73 -12.56 7.88
CA LEU A 67 1.61 -12.66 9.04
C LEU A 67 3.04 -12.16 8.76
N LYS A 68 3.55 -12.33 7.54
CA LYS A 68 4.84 -11.75 7.12
C LYS A 68 4.79 -10.21 7.13
N SER A 69 3.71 -9.61 6.61
CA SER A 69 3.49 -8.16 6.69
C SER A 69 3.34 -7.67 8.13
N MET A 70 2.67 -8.44 8.98
CA MET A 70 2.53 -8.15 10.41
C MET A 70 3.85 -8.20 11.16
N LYS A 71 4.70 -9.20 10.89
CA LYS A 71 5.98 -9.38 11.61
C LYS A 71 6.87 -8.14 11.54
N MET A 72 6.88 -7.43 10.41
CA MET A 72 7.69 -6.22 10.24
C MET A 72 7.23 -5.08 11.15
N ILE A 73 5.92 -4.96 11.40
CA ILE A 73 5.33 -3.84 12.14
C ILE A 73 4.98 -4.23 13.59
N LEU A 74 5.01 -5.52 13.93
CA LEU A 74 4.72 -6.04 15.27
C LEU A 74 5.54 -5.35 16.36
N PHE A 75 6.81 -5.03 16.09
CA PHE A 75 7.66 -4.29 17.01
C PHE A 75 7.08 -2.92 17.36
N ILE A 76 6.62 -2.16 16.35
CA ILE A 76 6.01 -0.84 16.53
C ILE A 76 4.67 -0.96 17.27
N VAL A 77 3.86 -1.97 16.93
CA VAL A 77 2.57 -2.23 17.61
C VAL A 77 2.79 -2.54 19.08
N LEU A 78 3.72 -3.44 19.41
CA LEU A 78 4.03 -3.80 20.78
C LEU A 78 4.57 -2.60 21.56
N PHE A 79 5.50 -1.86 20.97
CA PHE A 79 6.08 -0.67 21.58
C PHE A 79 5.00 0.39 21.88
N THR A 80 4.14 0.70 20.91
CA THR A 80 3.06 1.68 21.08
C THR A 80 1.99 1.20 22.07
N ALA A 81 1.66 -0.09 22.10
CA ALA A 81 0.72 -0.65 23.08
C ALA A 81 1.27 -0.55 24.50
N VAL A 82 2.55 -0.87 24.71
CA VAL A 82 3.22 -0.74 26.02
C VAL A 82 3.24 0.72 26.47
N LEU A 83 3.55 1.67 25.59
CA LEU A 83 3.48 3.09 25.95
C LEU A 83 2.06 3.54 26.31
N ASN A 84 1.05 3.14 25.53
CA ASN A 84 -0.34 3.50 25.80
C ASN A 84 -0.86 2.90 27.14
N LEU A 85 -0.34 1.75 27.56
CA LEU A 85 -0.67 1.13 28.84
C LEU A 85 -0.37 2.06 30.03
N PHE A 86 0.71 2.84 29.96
CA PHE A 86 1.17 3.74 31.01
C PHE A 86 0.65 5.18 30.88
N TYR A 87 0.08 5.55 29.73
CA TYR A 87 -0.40 6.91 29.45
C TYR A 87 -1.88 7.14 29.78
N GLY A 88 -2.59 6.12 30.28
CA GLY A 88 -4.02 6.23 30.60
C GLY A 88 -4.29 7.07 31.85
N ARG A 89 -5.25 7.99 31.76
CA ARG A 89 -5.74 8.81 32.89
C ARG A 89 -6.81 8.05 33.68
N GLY A 90 -6.81 8.13 35.01
CA GLY A 90 -7.82 7.52 35.88
C GLY A 90 -7.24 6.85 37.14
N GLU A 91 -8.08 6.12 37.87
CA GLU A 91 -7.65 5.34 39.03
C GLU A 91 -6.73 4.18 38.60
N PRO A 92 -5.54 4.03 39.24
CA PRO A 92 -4.61 2.95 38.91
C PRO A 92 -5.14 1.62 39.46
N LEU A 93 -5.26 0.60 38.61
CA LEU A 93 -5.55 -0.76 39.05
C LEU A 93 -4.31 -1.42 39.67
N VAL A 94 -3.14 -1.13 39.09
CA VAL A 94 -1.84 -1.59 39.59
C VAL A 94 -0.88 -0.41 39.53
N GLN A 95 -0.26 -0.10 40.66
CA GLN A 95 0.74 0.95 40.79
C GLN A 95 2.08 0.34 41.19
N LEU A 96 3.05 0.42 40.29
CA LEU A 96 4.45 0.08 40.53
C LEU A 96 5.27 1.37 40.41
N GLY A 97 5.34 2.14 41.49
CA GLY A 97 6.08 3.41 41.54
C GLY A 97 5.56 4.47 40.56
N PHE A 98 6.40 4.92 39.62
CA PHE A 98 6.03 5.88 38.56
C PHE A 98 5.18 5.26 37.44
N LEU A 99 5.10 3.93 37.36
CA LEU A 99 4.31 3.21 36.37
C LEU A 99 2.92 2.91 36.95
N LYS A 100 1.91 3.61 36.43
CA LYS A 100 0.51 3.41 36.77
C LYS A 100 -0.20 2.77 35.59
N VAL A 101 -0.78 1.59 35.81
CA VAL A 101 -1.62 0.92 34.81
C VAL A 101 -3.07 1.20 35.17
N THR A 102 -3.76 1.92 34.27
CA THR A 102 -5.18 2.29 34.42
C THR A 102 -6.04 1.50 33.44
N GLN A 103 -7.33 1.35 33.75
CA GLN A 103 -8.27 0.69 32.84
C GLN A 103 -8.34 1.39 31.48
N ALA A 104 -8.29 2.73 31.49
CA ALA A 104 -8.24 3.53 30.28
C ALA A 104 -6.96 3.27 29.47
N GLY A 105 -5.81 3.09 30.12
CA GLY A 105 -4.54 2.74 29.48
C GLY A 105 -4.58 1.37 28.80
N ILE A 106 -5.16 0.38 29.47
CA ILE A 106 -5.37 -0.97 28.90
C ILE A 106 -6.28 -0.89 27.66
N ASN A 107 -7.41 -0.18 27.77
CA ASN A 107 -8.34 -0.02 26.66
C ASN A 107 -7.67 0.67 25.46
N ASN A 108 -6.96 1.79 25.70
CA ASN A 108 -6.24 2.50 24.64
C ASN A 108 -5.18 1.62 23.97
N ALA A 109 -4.40 0.86 24.76
CA ALA A 109 -3.40 -0.05 24.23
C ALA A 109 -4.03 -1.11 23.30
N VAL A 110 -5.14 -1.73 23.72
CA VAL A 110 -5.86 -2.74 22.91
C VAL A 110 -6.45 -2.13 21.64
N PHE A 111 -7.15 -0.99 21.74
CA PHE A 111 -7.76 -0.34 20.59
C PHE A 111 -6.72 0.10 19.56
N VAL A 112 -5.62 0.73 20.00
CA VAL A 112 -4.53 1.15 19.11
C VAL A 112 -3.88 -0.07 18.43
N ALA A 113 -3.59 -1.13 19.19
CA ALA A 113 -2.98 -2.33 18.64
C ALA A 113 -3.87 -2.99 17.56
N VAL A 114 -5.16 -3.16 17.84
CA VAL A 114 -6.12 -3.75 16.89
C VAL A 114 -6.33 -2.85 15.67
N ARG A 115 -6.41 -1.53 15.85
CA ARG A 115 -6.53 -0.56 14.73
C ARG A 115 -5.34 -0.63 13.80
N ILE A 116 -4.11 -0.60 14.34
CA ILE A 116 -2.89 -0.69 13.53
C ILE A 116 -2.83 -2.04 12.81
N ALA A 117 -3.12 -3.15 13.51
CA ALA A 117 -3.14 -4.48 12.90
C ALA A 117 -4.14 -4.55 11.72
N SER A 118 -5.36 -4.04 11.93
CA SER A 118 -6.42 -4.00 10.92
C SER A 118 -6.04 -3.15 9.71
N LEU A 119 -5.46 -1.97 9.92
CA LEU A 119 -5.02 -1.07 8.84
C LEU A 119 -4.00 -1.74 7.94
N ILE A 120 -3.02 -2.43 8.52
CA ILE A 120 -1.98 -3.09 7.75
C ILE A 120 -2.54 -4.28 6.98
N ILE A 121 -3.43 -5.09 7.60
CA ILE A 121 -4.07 -6.20 6.90
C ILE A 121 -4.83 -5.65 5.69
N VAL A 122 -5.74 -4.69 5.87
CA VAL A 122 -6.52 -4.09 4.78
C VAL A 122 -5.63 -3.46 3.69
N SER A 123 -4.56 -2.75 4.06
CA SER A 123 -3.58 -2.19 3.11
C SER A 123 -2.81 -3.27 2.33
N SER A 124 -2.38 -4.33 3.01
CA SER A 124 -1.69 -5.46 2.37
C SER A 124 -2.61 -6.20 1.41
N MET A 125 -3.92 -6.27 1.69
CA MET A 125 -4.90 -6.86 0.76
C MET A 125 -4.94 -6.11 -0.57
N LEU A 126 -4.94 -4.78 -0.57
CA LEU A 126 -4.91 -4.00 -1.82
C LEU A 126 -3.63 -4.31 -2.62
N THR A 127 -2.48 -4.33 -1.93
CA THR A 127 -1.16 -4.61 -2.51
C THR A 127 -1.09 -6.01 -3.12
N PHE A 128 -1.67 -7.01 -2.46
CA PHE A 128 -1.63 -8.40 -2.95
C PHE A 128 -2.66 -8.67 -4.06
N THR A 129 -3.80 -7.98 -4.06
CA THR A 129 -4.93 -8.28 -4.95
C THR A 129 -5.01 -7.37 -6.18
N THR A 130 -4.14 -6.37 -6.31
CA THR A 130 -4.17 -5.38 -7.40
C THR A 130 -2.78 -5.22 -8.00
N SER A 131 -2.67 -5.33 -9.32
CA SER A 131 -1.39 -5.16 -10.01
C SER A 131 -0.93 -3.69 -9.98
N PRO A 132 0.39 -3.41 -10.00
CA PRO A 132 0.89 -2.03 -10.00
C PRO A 132 0.38 -1.19 -11.18
N THR A 133 0.22 -1.80 -12.35
CA THR A 133 -0.32 -1.14 -13.56
C THR A 133 -1.81 -0.83 -13.43
N ASP A 134 -2.59 -1.76 -12.85
CA ASP A 134 -4.01 -1.50 -12.56
C ASP A 134 -4.19 -0.44 -11.48
N LEU A 135 -3.26 -0.37 -10.51
CA LEU A 135 -3.25 0.66 -9.47
C LEU A 135 -2.98 2.04 -10.08
N THR A 136 -2.04 2.16 -11.02
CA THR A 136 -1.81 3.43 -11.73
C THR A 136 -2.99 3.85 -12.59
N ASP A 137 -3.62 2.92 -13.31
CA ASP A 137 -4.83 3.20 -14.10
C ASP A 137 -5.99 3.66 -13.21
N ALA A 138 -6.13 3.06 -12.02
CA ALA A 138 -7.13 3.44 -11.04
C ALA A 138 -6.88 4.84 -10.47
N LEU A 139 -5.64 5.13 -10.05
CA LEU A 139 -5.23 6.43 -9.53
C LEU A 139 -5.45 7.52 -10.58
N GLU A 140 -5.10 7.27 -11.84
CA GLU A 140 -5.37 8.20 -12.94
C GLU A 140 -6.87 8.58 -13.00
N ARG A 141 -7.76 7.57 -12.90
CA ARG A 141 -9.21 7.83 -12.93
C ARG A 141 -9.69 8.60 -11.71
N LEU A 142 -9.16 8.28 -10.53
CA LEU A 142 -9.50 8.97 -9.28
C LEU A 142 -8.96 10.40 -9.24
N MET A 143 -7.87 10.69 -9.97
CA MET A 143 -7.30 12.02 -10.10
C MET A 143 -8.01 12.89 -11.15
N LYS A 144 -8.91 12.35 -11.98
CA LYS A 144 -9.70 13.15 -12.96
C LYS A 144 -10.35 14.42 -12.42
N PRO A 145 -10.99 14.47 -11.23
CA PRO A 145 -11.54 15.72 -10.69
C PRO A 145 -10.48 16.81 -10.50
N LEU A 146 -9.20 16.46 -10.32
CA LEU A 146 -8.12 17.44 -10.23
C LEU A 146 -7.87 18.17 -11.56
N LYS A 147 -8.46 17.73 -12.68
CA LYS A 147 -8.46 18.49 -13.94
C LYS A 147 -9.07 19.89 -13.78
N PHE A 148 -10.01 20.07 -12.84
CA PHE A 148 -10.55 21.37 -12.49
C PHE A 148 -9.48 22.35 -11.96
N PHE A 149 -8.49 21.83 -11.24
CA PHE A 149 -7.34 22.59 -10.74
C PHE A 149 -6.21 22.70 -11.78
N HIS A 150 -6.50 22.50 -13.06
CA HIS A 150 -5.53 22.56 -14.17
C HIS A 150 -4.39 21.52 -14.08
N VAL A 151 -4.58 20.45 -13.31
CA VAL A 151 -3.59 19.36 -13.23
C VAL A 151 -3.70 18.45 -14.46
N LYS A 152 -2.58 18.21 -15.13
CA LYS A 152 -2.48 17.34 -16.33
C LYS A 152 -2.40 15.86 -15.97
N VAL A 153 -3.51 15.30 -15.51
CA VAL A 153 -3.62 13.92 -15.00
C VAL A 153 -3.12 12.85 -15.99
N HIS A 154 -3.42 13.00 -17.29
CA HIS A 154 -2.99 12.04 -18.32
C HIS A 154 -1.47 11.96 -18.48
N GLU A 155 -0.78 13.11 -18.43
CA GLU A 155 0.69 13.15 -18.54
C GLU A 155 1.33 12.45 -17.33
N ILE A 156 0.82 12.72 -16.12
CA ILE A 156 1.27 12.05 -14.88
C ILE A 156 1.08 10.53 -14.98
N ALA A 157 -0.09 10.08 -15.42
CA ALA A 157 -0.38 8.66 -15.56
C ALA A 157 0.52 7.98 -16.60
N MET A 158 0.80 8.66 -17.71
CA MET A 158 1.74 8.19 -18.73
C MET A 158 3.15 8.02 -18.14
N MET A 159 3.68 9.05 -17.46
CA MET A 159 4.99 9.00 -16.81
C MET A 159 5.08 7.85 -15.81
N MET A 160 4.06 7.67 -14.98
CA MET A 160 4.00 6.57 -14.01
C MET A 160 3.96 5.19 -14.67
N THR A 161 3.16 5.02 -15.73
CA THR A 161 3.06 3.76 -16.47
C THR A 161 4.38 3.41 -17.15
N ILE A 162 5.05 4.40 -17.75
CA ILE A 162 6.37 4.26 -18.36
C ILE A 162 7.40 3.88 -17.29
N ALA A 163 7.40 4.56 -16.15
CA ALA A 163 8.30 4.28 -15.05
C ALA A 163 8.13 2.84 -14.52
N LEU A 164 6.90 2.42 -14.22
CA LEU A 164 6.62 1.06 -13.75
C LEU A 164 7.05 -0.01 -14.74
N ARG A 165 6.90 0.24 -16.05
CA ARG A 165 7.37 -0.67 -17.09
C ARG A 165 8.90 -0.73 -17.17
N PHE A 166 9.60 0.39 -16.99
CA PHE A 166 11.06 0.44 -17.07
C PHE A 166 11.77 0.00 -15.79
N VAL A 167 11.13 0.04 -14.62
CA VAL A 167 11.74 -0.39 -13.35
C VAL A 167 12.34 -1.80 -13.46
N PRO A 168 11.62 -2.85 -13.92
CA PRO A 168 12.21 -4.18 -14.09
C PRO A 168 13.41 -4.19 -15.03
N THR A 169 13.31 -3.50 -16.18
CA THR A 169 14.37 -3.45 -17.19
C THR A 169 15.62 -2.74 -16.67
N LEU A 170 15.46 -1.66 -15.89
CA LEU A 170 16.57 -0.92 -15.28
C LEU A 170 17.26 -1.75 -14.19
N LEU A 171 16.52 -2.56 -13.44
CA LEU A 171 17.12 -3.48 -12.46
C LEU A 171 17.93 -4.58 -13.13
N GLU A 172 17.40 -5.19 -14.20
CA GLU A 172 18.15 -6.19 -14.99
C GLU A 172 19.41 -5.61 -15.62
N GLU A 173 19.33 -4.36 -16.09
CA GLU A 173 20.48 -3.65 -16.66
C GLU A 173 21.51 -3.29 -15.59
N THR A 174 21.04 -2.86 -14.41
CA THR A 174 21.91 -2.63 -13.24
C THR A 174 22.65 -3.90 -12.86
N ASP A 175 21.96 -5.04 -12.77
CA ASP A 175 22.58 -6.34 -12.48
C ASP A 175 23.64 -6.71 -13.53
N LYS A 176 23.35 -6.52 -14.83
CA LYS A 176 24.31 -6.78 -15.91
C LYS A 176 25.55 -5.89 -15.80
N ILE A 177 25.36 -4.59 -15.56
CA ILE A 177 26.47 -3.64 -15.42
C ILE A 177 27.30 -3.97 -14.16
N MET A 178 26.66 -4.28 -13.04
CA MET A 178 27.34 -4.70 -11.81
C MET A 178 28.17 -5.96 -12.04
N SER A 179 27.61 -7.00 -12.67
CA SER A 179 28.35 -8.23 -13.01
C SER A 179 29.53 -7.96 -13.95
N ALA A 180 29.37 -7.07 -14.94
CA ALA A 180 30.46 -6.69 -15.84
C ALA A 180 31.58 -5.93 -15.12
N GLN A 181 31.25 -5.01 -14.20
CA GLN A 181 32.25 -4.29 -13.42
C GLN A 181 32.99 -5.23 -12.44
N LYS A 182 32.28 -6.15 -11.78
CA LYS A 182 32.89 -7.20 -10.94
C LYS A 182 33.86 -8.07 -11.75
N ALA A 183 33.50 -8.45 -12.98
CA ALA A 183 34.39 -9.20 -13.88
C ALA A 183 35.64 -8.40 -14.32
N ARG A 184 35.56 -7.07 -14.33
CA ARG A 184 36.68 -6.15 -14.58
C ARG A 184 37.52 -5.84 -13.34
N GLY A 185 37.29 -6.54 -12.23
CA GLY A 185 38.04 -6.37 -10.99
C GLY A 185 37.56 -5.23 -10.09
N ALA A 186 36.39 -4.66 -10.34
CA ALA A 186 35.79 -3.70 -9.42
C ALA A 186 35.30 -4.41 -8.16
N ASP A 187 35.98 -4.19 -7.03
CA ASP A 187 35.51 -4.63 -5.73
C ASP A 187 34.47 -3.65 -5.19
N MET A 188 33.25 -4.16 -5.00
CA MET A 188 32.10 -3.38 -4.54
C MET A 188 31.67 -3.74 -3.11
N GLU A 189 32.31 -4.75 -2.51
CA GLU A 189 31.90 -5.32 -1.23
C GLU A 189 32.93 -5.04 -0.13
N SER A 190 34.20 -4.85 -0.46
CA SER A 190 35.22 -4.48 0.52
C SER A 190 35.40 -2.96 0.69
N GLY A 191 36.09 -2.56 1.76
CA GLY A 191 36.52 -1.17 2.00
C GLY A 191 35.56 -0.31 2.83
N ASN A 192 35.98 0.94 3.04
CA ASN A 192 35.24 1.95 3.80
C ASN A 192 33.99 2.43 3.05
N LEU A 193 33.00 3.00 3.76
CA LEU A 193 31.75 3.50 3.17
C LEU A 193 31.98 4.43 1.95
N ILE A 194 32.99 5.30 2.03
CA ILE A 194 33.38 6.21 0.94
C ILE A 194 33.89 5.45 -0.28
N GLN A 195 34.68 4.39 -0.09
CA GLN A 195 35.20 3.56 -1.18
C GLN A 195 34.06 2.80 -1.87
N ARG A 196 33.09 2.28 -1.11
CA ARG A 196 31.88 1.63 -1.65
C ARG A 196 31.02 2.59 -2.48
N ILE A 197 30.86 3.85 -2.03
CA ILE A 197 30.13 4.87 -2.81
C ILE A 197 30.87 5.17 -4.12
N LYS A 198 32.20 5.33 -4.08
CA LYS A 198 33.00 5.54 -5.29
C LYS A 198 32.94 4.35 -6.25
N ALA A 199 32.87 3.12 -5.73
CA ALA A 199 32.73 1.90 -6.52
C ALA A 199 31.38 1.78 -7.25
N LEU A 200 30.36 2.58 -6.88
CA LEU A 200 29.09 2.63 -7.60
C LEU A 200 29.11 3.55 -8.82
N VAL A 201 30.07 4.49 -8.92
CA VAL A 201 30.15 5.44 -10.04
C VAL A 201 30.26 4.75 -11.41
N PRO A 202 31.09 3.70 -11.60
CA PRO A 202 31.18 2.95 -12.86
C PRO A 202 29.92 2.17 -13.24
N VAL A 203 28.97 2.01 -12.32
CA VAL A 203 27.65 1.42 -12.58
C VAL A 203 26.64 2.52 -12.93
N LEU A 204 26.68 3.61 -12.18
CA LEU A 204 25.73 4.72 -12.28
C LEU A 204 25.83 5.44 -13.63
N VAL A 205 27.06 5.76 -14.09
CA VAL A 205 27.26 6.51 -15.34
C VAL A 205 26.72 5.75 -16.56
N PRO A 206 27.07 4.46 -16.79
CA PRO A 206 26.50 3.70 -17.91
C PRO A 206 24.98 3.53 -17.81
N LEU A 207 24.45 3.34 -16.60
CA LEU A 207 23.01 3.21 -16.38
C LEU A 207 22.27 4.49 -16.80
N PHE A 208 22.79 5.67 -16.45
CA PHE A 208 22.22 6.95 -16.89
C PHE A 208 22.25 7.12 -18.39
N VAL A 209 23.40 6.85 -19.03
CA VAL A 209 23.53 6.95 -20.50
C VAL A 209 22.52 6.04 -21.20
N SER A 210 22.37 4.81 -20.72
CA SER A 210 21.39 3.87 -21.27
C SER A 210 19.95 4.31 -21.03
N ALA A 211 19.62 4.82 -19.84
CA ALA A 211 18.30 5.34 -19.52
C ALA A 211 17.92 6.53 -20.42
N PHE A 212 18.84 7.48 -20.64
CA PHE A 212 18.63 8.59 -21.57
C PHE A 212 18.44 8.12 -23.00
N ARG A 213 19.29 7.21 -23.48
CA ARG A 213 19.14 6.63 -24.82
C ARG A 213 17.77 5.98 -24.99
N ARG A 214 17.32 5.21 -24.00
CA ARG A 214 16.00 4.55 -24.03
C ARG A 214 14.85 5.54 -23.99
N ALA A 215 15.00 6.65 -23.26
CA ALA A 215 14.02 7.73 -23.26
C ALA A 215 13.89 8.37 -24.65
N TYR A 216 15.01 8.65 -25.33
CA TYR A 216 15.00 9.15 -26.70
C TYR A 216 14.38 8.14 -27.68
N GLU A 217 14.80 6.87 -27.64
CA GLU A 217 14.24 5.83 -28.50
C GLU A 217 12.72 5.66 -28.29
N LEU A 218 12.25 5.69 -27.03
CA LEU A 218 10.83 5.63 -26.71
C LEU A 218 10.08 6.88 -27.23
N ALA A 219 10.63 8.07 -27.01
CA ALA A 219 10.01 9.32 -27.46
C ALA A 219 9.87 9.35 -28.98
N THR A 220 10.94 9.06 -29.73
CA THR A 220 10.92 8.97 -31.19
C THR A 220 9.93 7.92 -31.67
N ALA A 221 9.90 6.73 -31.05
CA ALA A 221 8.94 5.69 -31.40
C ALA A 221 7.48 6.11 -31.12
N MET A 222 7.24 6.88 -30.06
CA MET A 222 5.92 7.44 -29.75
C MET A 222 5.50 8.48 -30.79
N GLU A 223 6.42 9.35 -31.22
CA GLU A 223 6.17 10.34 -32.28
C GLU A 223 5.89 9.67 -33.64
N CYS A 224 6.65 8.64 -34.02
CA CYS A 224 6.41 7.86 -35.24
C CYS A 224 5.03 7.17 -35.23
N ARG A 225 4.50 6.84 -34.04
CA ARG A 225 3.14 6.31 -33.86
C ARG A 225 2.08 7.42 -33.72
N CYS A 226 2.44 8.66 -34.05
CA CYS A 226 1.61 9.85 -33.95
C CYS A 226 1.03 10.06 -32.53
N TYR A 227 1.79 9.72 -31.49
CA TYR A 227 1.36 9.92 -30.11
C TYR A 227 1.43 11.41 -29.74
N ARG A 228 0.27 12.09 -29.73
CA ARG A 228 0.16 13.51 -29.36
C ARG A 228 -0.26 13.79 -27.91
N GLY A 229 -0.48 12.73 -27.10
CA GLY A 229 -1.05 12.85 -25.75
C GLY A 229 -2.50 13.38 -25.73
N GLY A 230 -3.16 13.37 -24.57
CA GLY A 230 -4.34 14.24 -24.32
C GLY A 230 -5.74 13.70 -24.63
N ASP A 231 -6.68 14.66 -24.63
CA ASP A 231 -8.14 14.50 -24.81
C ASP A 231 -8.48 13.99 -26.23
N GLY A 232 -9.53 13.17 -26.35
CA GLY A 232 -9.96 12.58 -27.64
C GLY A 232 -9.34 11.23 -27.98
N ARG A 233 -8.49 10.65 -27.12
CA ARG A 233 -7.92 9.30 -27.29
C ARG A 233 -8.86 8.19 -26.83
N THR A 234 -8.90 7.10 -27.58
CA THR A 234 -9.52 5.84 -27.16
C THR A 234 -8.57 5.01 -26.30
N ARG A 235 -9.10 4.20 -25.38
CA ARG A 235 -8.31 3.32 -24.49
C ARG A 235 -8.55 1.88 -24.85
N MET A 236 -7.46 1.12 -24.99
CA MET A 236 -7.50 -0.32 -25.21
C MET A 236 -8.03 -1.08 -23.98
N LYS A 237 -7.62 -0.67 -22.77
CA LYS A 237 -8.10 -1.26 -21.51
C LYS A 237 -8.98 -0.25 -20.77
N SER A 238 -10.28 -0.50 -20.78
CA SER A 238 -11.24 0.26 -19.96
C SER A 238 -11.66 -0.57 -18.74
N LEU A 239 -11.49 -0.01 -17.54
CA LEU A 239 -12.08 -0.57 -16.33
C LEU A 239 -13.59 -0.38 -16.40
N HIS A 240 -14.34 -1.47 -16.20
CA HIS A 240 -15.79 -1.51 -16.22
C HIS A 240 -16.30 -1.78 -14.81
N PHE A 241 -17.37 -1.08 -14.44
CA PHE A 241 -18.08 -1.38 -13.20
C PHE A 241 -18.82 -2.71 -13.35
N SER A 242 -18.54 -3.63 -12.44
CA SER A 242 -19.18 -4.94 -12.36
C SER A 242 -20.26 -4.96 -11.27
N LYS A 243 -21.22 -5.89 -11.38
CA LYS A 243 -22.22 -6.16 -10.33
C LYS A 243 -21.58 -6.51 -8.98
N THR A 244 -20.37 -7.09 -9.01
CA THR A 244 -19.56 -7.36 -7.81
C THR A 244 -19.15 -6.09 -7.08
N ASP A 245 -18.92 -4.98 -7.79
CA ASP A 245 -18.54 -3.70 -7.19
C ASP A 245 -19.70 -3.08 -6.44
N VAL A 246 -20.90 -3.14 -7.02
CA VAL A 246 -22.14 -2.66 -6.37
C VAL A 246 -22.38 -3.46 -5.09
N CYS A 247 -22.27 -4.79 -5.15
CA CYS A 247 -22.40 -5.64 -3.97
C CYS A 247 -21.37 -5.29 -2.89
N ALA A 248 -20.10 -5.09 -3.27
CA ALA A 248 -19.04 -4.69 -2.34
C ALA A 248 -19.34 -3.34 -1.66
N VAL A 249 -19.84 -2.34 -2.42
CA VAL A 249 -20.25 -1.05 -1.86
C VAL A 249 -21.42 -1.19 -0.90
N CYS A 250 -22.46 -1.95 -1.26
CA CYS A 250 -23.60 -2.19 -0.39
C CYS A 250 -23.20 -2.86 0.92
N ILE A 251 -22.34 -3.89 0.87
CA ILE A 251 -21.82 -4.56 2.07
C ILE A 251 -21.01 -3.59 2.93
N CYS A 252 -20.12 -2.79 2.32
CA CYS A 252 -19.34 -1.81 3.05
C CYS A 252 -20.22 -0.73 3.69
N ALA A 253 -21.24 -0.24 2.98
CA ALA A 253 -22.20 0.73 3.51
C ALA A 253 -23.01 0.14 4.68
N LEU A 254 -23.44 -1.11 4.59
CA LEU A 254 -24.14 -1.80 5.67
C LEU A 254 -23.25 -1.90 6.92
N ILE A 255 -22.00 -2.37 6.76
CA ILE A 255 -21.03 -2.44 7.86
C ILE A 255 -20.79 -1.05 8.48
N PHE A 256 -20.70 -0.02 7.62
CA PHE A 256 -20.51 1.36 8.05
C PHE A 256 -21.67 1.87 8.90
N THR A 257 -22.91 1.70 8.43
CA THR A 257 -24.10 2.05 9.20
C THR A 257 -24.18 1.29 10.52
N GLY A 258 -23.85 0.00 10.52
CA GLY A 258 -23.82 -0.83 11.73
C GLY A 258 -22.88 -0.27 12.80
N VAL A 259 -21.66 0.15 12.43
CA VAL A 259 -20.72 0.73 13.39
C VAL A 259 -21.12 2.11 13.87
N ILE A 260 -21.67 2.96 13.00
CA ILE A 260 -22.18 4.27 13.43
C ILE A 260 -23.31 4.07 14.45
N LEU A 261 -24.24 3.15 14.18
CA LEU A 261 -25.31 2.83 15.12
C LEU A 261 -24.75 2.26 16.43
N CYS A 262 -23.79 1.33 16.38
CA CYS A 262 -23.13 0.82 17.57
C CYS A 262 -22.43 1.93 18.37
N ASN A 263 -21.82 2.91 17.70
CA ASN A 263 -21.18 4.04 18.37
C ASN A 263 -22.20 5.04 18.95
N ALA A 264 -23.36 5.20 18.31
CA ALA A 264 -24.41 6.11 18.78
C ALA A 264 -25.21 5.54 19.97
N PHE A 265 -25.48 4.23 19.96
CA PHE A 265 -26.35 3.59 20.96
C PHE A 265 -25.60 2.96 22.15
N LEU A 266 -24.30 2.66 22.01
CA LEU A 266 -23.52 2.02 23.09
C LEU A 266 -22.48 2.99 23.68
N PRO A 267 -22.15 2.85 24.98
CA PRO A 267 -21.20 3.73 25.64
C PRO A 267 -19.77 3.58 25.10
N ALA A 268 -19.09 4.72 24.93
CA ALA A 268 -17.68 4.83 24.59
C ALA A 268 -16.80 4.09 25.60
N ALA A 269 -16.08 3.06 25.12
CA ALA A 269 -15.09 2.33 25.92
C ALA A 269 -13.75 3.08 26.02
N VAL A 270 -13.53 3.99 25.07
CA VAL A 270 -12.37 4.87 24.99
C VAL A 270 -12.86 6.32 24.98
N ARG A 271 -12.42 7.11 25.97
CA ARG A 271 -12.58 8.57 26.04
C ARG A 271 -11.21 9.21 26.21
#